data_AF-A0A2D8ABR3-F1
#
_entry.id   AF-A0A2D8ABR3-F1
#
_cell.length_a   1.000
_cell.length_b   1.000
_cell.length_c   1.000
_cell.angle_alpha   90.00
_cell.angle_beta   90.00
_cell.angle_gamma   90.00
#
_symmetry.space_group_name_H-M   'P 1'
#
loop_
_entity.id
_entity.type
_entity.pdbx_description
1 polymer ?
#
loop_
_entity_poly.entity_id
_entity_poly.type
_entity_poly.pdbx_seq_one_letter_code
_entity_poly.pdbx_strand_id
1 'polypeptide(L)'
;MTVPQRIALLAVVLPFLTIGSTYGLSVAGGHVPLCIPWFDGCSTITATGVYYPAAYVFRAGLISTAVIAILWWYCVRAWLESVGHPQHHPWVHRLVAFATVASILLVASIAVLGEHMVPSRDHKFLWRFHTITAVLFFLTTAICQIVMTWRMRQLQQELNIKFSGIVFKQVLAVLQLLLILWLAVIMIFDLNTDGPIEIAEWWLASLSSLYFGTTWRDWKEFRLTRREKGDGIHAQEASV
;
A
#
# COMPACT_ATOMS: atom_id res chain seq x y z
N MET A 1 7.01 21.64 0.93
CA MET A 1 6.30 20.33 0.87
C MET A 1 5.12 20.38 1.83
N THR A 2 3.92 20.07 1.35
CA THR A 2 2.70 19.97 2.18
C THR A 2 2.73 18.73 3.06
N VAL A 3 1.87 18.64 4.08
CA VAL A 3 1.73 17.42 4.90
C VAL A 3 1.36 16.20 4.04
N PRO A 4 0.34 16.27 3.15
CA PRO A 4 0.03 15.17 2.24
C PRO A 4 1.22 14.76 1.38
N GLN A 5 1.97 15.72 0.83
CA GLN A 5 3.19 15.42 0.08
C GLN A 5 4.16 14.58 0.91
N ARG A 6 4.52 15.03 2.13
CA ARG A 6 5.42 14.25 3.01
C ARG A 6 4.90 12.82 3.24
N ILE A 7 3.59 12.65 3.42
CA ILE A 7 2.95 11.33 3.57
C ILE A 7 3.14 10.48 2.29
N ALA A 8 2.95 11.04 1.09
CA ALA A 8 3.20 10.34 -0.17
C ALA A 8 4.66 9.89 -0.32
N LEU A 9 5.62 10.72 0.08
CA LEU A 9 7.03 10.35 0.04
C LEU A 9 7.35 9.25 1.06
N LEU A 10 6.85 9.36 2.29
CA LEU A 10 7.03 8.35 3.32
C LEU A 10 6.41 7.01 2.90
N ALA A 11 5.25 7.02 2.25
CA ALA A 11 4.58 5.81 1.75
C ALA A 11 5.39 5.07 0.68
N VAL A 12 6.30 5.75 -0.01
CA VAL A 12 7.26 5.15 -0.95
C VAL A 12 8.52 4.72 -0.20
N VAL A 13 9.17 5.65 0.48
CA VAL A 13 10.53 5.46 1.01
C VAL A 13 10.57 4.45 2.15
N LEU A 14 9.60 4.50 3.07
CA LEU A 14 9.60 3.66 4.25
C LEU A 14 9.56 2.14 3.94
N PRO A 15 8.67 1.62 3.07
CA PRO A 15 8.70 0.20 2.73
C PRO A 15 9.99 -0.21 2.01
N PHE A 16 10.51 0.59 1.07
CA PHE A 16 11.76 0.26 0.39
C PHE A 16 12.95 0.22 1.35
N LEU A 17 13.08 1.19 2.25
CA LEU A 17 14.13 1.19 3.26
C LEU A 17 13.98 0.01 4.22
N THR A 18 12.76 -0.31 4.63
CA THR A 18 12.49 -1.44 5.52
C THR A 18 12.92 -2.75 4.86
N ILE A 19 12.38 -3.05 3.68
CA ILE A 19 12.64 -4.31 2.96
C ILE A 19 14.12 -4.42 2.57
N GLY A 20 14.73 -3.32 2.11
CA GLY A 20 16.16 -3.31 1.77
C GLY A 20 17.06 -3.56 2.98
N SER A 21 16.74 -2.94 4.13
CA SER A 21 17.49 -3.14 5.37
C SER A 21 17.32 -4.56 5.91
N THR A 22 16.11 -5.12 5.88
CA THR A 22 15.84 -6.47 6.36
C THR A 22 16.50 -7.51 5.47
N TYR A 23 16.45 -7.33 4.15
CA TYR A 23 17.18 -8.16 3.21
C TYR A 23 18.69 -8.15 3.50
N GLY A 24 19.30 -6.96 3.64
CA GLY A 24 20.72 -6.84 3.97
C GLY A 24 21.11 -7.53 5.28
N LEU A 25 20.29 -7.38 6.32
CA LEU A 25 20.49 -8.06 7.60
C LEU A 25 20.34 -9.58 7.50
N SER A 26 19.35 -10.07 6.76
CA SER A 26 19.15 -11.51 6.56
C SER A 26 20.26 -12.16 5.73
N VAL A 27 20.78 -11.46 4.72
CA VAL A 27 21.96 -11.90 3.96
C VAL A 27 23.17 -11.96 4.87
N ALA A 28 23.42 -10.91 5.65
CA ALA A 28 24.55 -10.87 6.59
C ALA A 28 24.48 -11.97 7.65
N GLY A 29 23.27 -12.36 8.07
CA GLY A 29 23.02 -13.48 8.98
C GLY A 29 23.05 -14.87 8.33
N GLY A 30 23.24 -14.95 7.00
CA GLY A 30 23.24 -16.22 6.26
C GLY A 30 21.87 -16.91 6.15
N HIS A 31 20.77 -16.17 6.37
CA HIS A 31 19.41 -16.71 6.36
C HIS A 31 18.76 -16.72 4.97
N VAL A 32 19.21 -15.83 4.08
CA VAL A 32 18.76 -15.74 2.69
C VAL A 32 19.96 -15.54 1.76
N PRO A 33 19.91 -16.04 0.51
CA PRO A 33 21.00 -15.86 -0.44
C PRO A 33 21.13 -14.40 -0.90
N LEU A 34 22.37 -14.00 -1.19
CA LEU A 34 22.66 -12.73 -1.86
C LEU A 34 22.36 -12.85 -3.36
N CYS A 35 21.35 -12.12 -3.84
CA CYS A 35 20.89 -12.08 -5.22
C CYS A 35 20.15 -10.76 -5.48
N ILE A 36 19.57 -10.58 -6.67
CA ILE A 36 18.58 -9.53 -6.95
C ILE A 36 17.17 -10.16 -6.95
N PRO A 37 16.39 -10.05 -5.85
CA PRO A 37 15.16 -10.83 -5.69
C PRO A 37 14.07 -10.53 -6.74
N TRP A 38 14.07 -9.32 -7.29
CA TRP A 38 13.17 -8.90 -8.38
C TRP A 38 13.34 -9.70 -9.68
N PHE A 39 14.49 -10.34 -9.89
CA PHE A 39 14.79 -11.07 -11.12
C PHE A 39 15.14 -12.52 -10.86
N ASP A 40 15.88 -12.79 -9.78
CA ASP A 40 16.41 -14.12 -9.50
C ASP A 40 15.43 -14.99 -8.71
N GLY A 41 14.41 -14.39 -8.07
CA GLY A 41 13.43 -15.13 -7.27
C GLY A 41 14.03 -15.90 -6.10
N CYS A 42 15.19 -15.49 -5.59
CA CYS A 42 15.94 -16.28 -4.61
C CYS A 42 15.37 -16.22 -3.17
N SER A 43 14.47 -15.29 -2.88
CA SER A 43 13.91 -15.08 -1.55
C SER A 43 12.61 -14.29 -1.60
N THR A 44 11.62 -14.65 -0.78
CA THR A 44 10.42 -13.85 -0.51
C THR A 44 10.75 -12.65 0.36
N ILE A 45 9.94 -11.58 0.30
CA ILE A 45 10.07 -10.46 1.24
C ILE A 45 9.83 -10.98 2.66
N THR A 46 8.83 -11.84 2.86
CA THR A 46 8.56 -12.51 4.14
C THR A 46 9.79 -13.22 4.72
N ALA A 47 10.56 -13.97 3.92
CA ALA A 47 11.74 -14.70 4.42
C ALA A 47 12.80 -13.76 5.03
N THR A 48 12.92 -12.52 4.51
CA THR A 48 13.82 -11.50 5.07
C THR A 48 13.40 -10.98 6.45
N GLY A 49 12.16 -11.26 6.86
CA GLY A 49 11.57 -10.77 8.11
C GLY A 49 11.45 -11.79 9.23
N VAL A 50 11.93 -13.03 9.04
CA VAL A 50 11.70 -14.13 9.99
C VAL A 50 12.71 -14.15 11.13
N TYR A 51 14.01 -14.06 10.82
CA TYR A 51 15.10 -14.27 11.79
C TYR A 51 15.55 -12.96 12.45
N TYR A 52 15.98 -13.04 13.72
CA TYR A 52 16.54 -11.88 14.41
C TYR A 52 17.98 -11.59 13.96
N PRO A 53 18.41 -10.31 13.92
CA PRO A 53 17.68 -9.10 14.30
C PRO A 53 16.77 -8.52 13.20
N ALA A 54 16.82 -9.04 11.97
CA ALA A 54 16.06 -8.52 10.82
C ALA A 54 14.54 -8.47 11.09
N ALA A 55 14.00 -9.45 11.81
CA ALA A 55 12.61 -9.50 12.21
C ALA A 55 12.14 -8.26 13.00
N TYR A 56 12.99 -7.65 13.84
CA TYR A 56 12.63 -6.43 14.56
C TYR A 56 12.44 -5.25 13.61
N VAL A 57 13.38 -5.08 12.67
CA VAL A 57 13.32 -4.02 11.65
C VAL A 57 12.13 -4.22 10.73
N PHE A 58 11.90 -5.46 10.29
CA PHE A 58 10.81 -5.83 9.41
C PHE A 58 9.44 -5.49 10.01
N ARG A 59 9.20 -5.92 11.25
CA ARG A 59 7.94 -5.64 11.95
C ARG A 59 7.75 -4.15 12.18
N ALA A 60 8.75 -3.47 12.74
CA ALA A 60 8.66 -2.05 13.03
C ALA A 60 8.41 -1.23 11.75
N GLY A 61 9.16 -1.51 10.68
CA GLY A 61 9.08 -0.75 9.44
C GLY A 61 7.80 -1.00 8.63
N LEU A 62 7.36 -2.25 8.52
CA LEU A 62 6.16 -2.56 7.74
C LEU A 62 4.84 -2.26 8.49
N ILE A 63 4.80 -2.39 9.83
CA ILE A 63 3.67 -1.87 10.62
C ILE A 63 3.59 -0.35 10.49
N SER A 64 4.73 0.35 10.56
CA SER A 64 4.78 1.79 10.32
C SER A 64 4.33 2.15 8.91
N THR A 65 4.71 1.35 7.90
CA THR A 65 4.24 1.50 6.51
C THR A 65 2.73 1.38 6.41
N ALA A 66 2.11 0.41 7.10
CA ALA A 66 0.66 0.25 7.12
C ALA A 66 -0.04 1.50 7.68
N VAL A 67 0.47 2.08 8.76
CA VAL A 67 -0.06 3.34 9.33
C VAL A 67 0.06 4.49 8.34
N ILE A 68 1.22 4.64 7.70
CA ILE A 68 1.42 5.67 6.67
C ILE A 68 0.48 5.47 5.47
N ALA A 69 0.21 4.22 5.06
CA ALA A 69 -0.74 3.92 4.00
C ALA A 69 -2.17 4.34 4.38
N ILE A 70 -2.62 4.11 5.62
CA ILE A 70 -3.93 4.58 6.12
C ILE A 70 -4.01 6.11 6.04
N LEU A 71 -2.97 6.81 6.51
CA LEU A 71 -2.91 8.28 6.44
C LEU A 71 -2.90 8.79 5.00
N TRP A 72 -2.23 8.06 4.10
CA TRP A 72 -2.21 8.36 2.68
C TRP A 72 -3.61 8.26 2.06
N TRP A 73 -4.35 7.18 2.34
CA TRP A 73 -5.72 7.00 1.88
C TRP A 73 -6.69 8.04 2.47
N TYR A 74 -6.47 8.44 3.73
CA TYR A 74 -7.20 9.56 4.32
C TYR A 74 -6.96 10.87 3.54
N CYS A 75 -5.71 11.16 3.16
CA CYS A 75 -5.38 12.32 2.33
C CYS A 75 -6.01 12.23 0.95
N VAL A 76 -6.06 11.04 0.32
CA VAL A 76 -6.77 10.82 -0.95
C VAL A 76 -8.24 11.19 -0.83
N ARG A 77 -8.91 10.77 0.26
CA ARG A 77 -10.32 11.13 0.50
C ARG A 77 -10.51 12.64 0.53
N ALA A 78 -9.79 13.30 1.43
CA ALA A 78 -9.92 14.73 1.64
C ALA A 78 -9.58 15.53 0.37
N TRP A 79 -8.58 15.08 -0.38
CA TRP A 79 -8.20 15.68 -1.65
C TRP A 79 -9.28 15.51 -2.73
N LEU A 80 -9.79 14.29 -2.93
CA LEU A 80 -10.84 14.05 -3.93
C LEU A 80 -12.15 14.78 -3.60
N GLU A 81 -12.51 14.89 -2.32
CA GLU A 81 -13.65 15.70 -1.87
C GLU A 81 -13.43 17.21 -2.10
N SER A 82 -12.18 17.68 -2.12
CA SER A 82 -11.86 19.09 -2.41
C SER A 82 -11.87 19.43 -3.90
N VAL A 83 -11.65 18.43 -4.76
CA VAL A 83 -11.59 18.58 -6.23
C VAL A 83 -12.93 18.28 -6.89
N GLY A 84 -13.71 17.35 -6.34
CA GLY A 84 -15.03 16.98 -6.84
C GLY A 84 -16.15 17.93 -6.44
N HIS A 85 -17.38 17.63 -6.88
CA HIS A 85 -18.55 18.35 -6.41
C HIS A 85 -18.69 18.26 -4.88
N PRO A 86 -19.26 19.28 -4.20
CA PRO A 86 -19.36 19.32 -2.74
C PRO A 86 -20.17 18.18 -2.10
N GLN A 87 -20.86 17.36 -2.90
CA GLN A 87 -21.64 16.23 -2.40
C GLN A 87 -20.74 15.04 -2.12
N HIS A 88 -20.75 14.58 -0.86
CA HIS A 88 -20.01 13.41 -0.40
C HIS A 88 -20.36 12.17 -1.22
N HIS A 89 -19.47 11.77 -2.13
CA HIS A 89 -19.75 10.58 -2.93
C HIS A 89 -19.40 9.32 -2.13
N PRO A 90 -20.36 8.41 -1.83
CA PRO A 90 -20.15 7.25 -0.96
C PRO A 90 -19.09 6.25 -1.47
N TRP A 91 -18.63 6.33 -2.72
CA TRP A 91 -17.58 5.45 -3.22
C TRP A 91 -16.21 5.76 -2.59
N VAL A 92 -15.89 7.05 -2.33
CA VAL A 92 -14.59 7.44 -1.78
C VAL A 92 -14.46 6.93 -0.34
N HIS A 93 -15.53 7.03 0.45
CA HIS A 93 -15.58 6.50 1.81
C HIS A 93 -15.42 4.97 1.82
N ARG A 94 -16.13 4.26 0.93
CA ARG A 94 -15.99 2.80 0.80
C ARG A 94 -14.57 2.40 0.39
N LEU A 95 -13.98 3.11 -0.57
CA LEU A 95 -12.62 2.86 -1.03
C LEU A 95 -11.61 3.00 0.11
N VAL A 96 -11.70 4.06 0.91
CA VAL A 96 -10.82 4.31 2.05
C VAL A 96 -11.03 3.26 3.14
N ALA A 97 -12.27 2.83 3.37
CA ALA A 97 -12.58 1.76 4.32
C ALA A 97 -11.91 0.44 3.89
N PHE A 98 -12.05 0.03 2.62
CA PHE A 98 -11.39 -1.16 2.09
C PHE A 98 -9.85 -1.05 2.16
N ALA A 99 -9.30 0.11 1.83
CA ALA A 99 -7.86 0.33 1.93
C ALA A 99 -7.33 0.32 3.38
N THR A 100 -8.15 0.78 4.33
CA THR A 100 -7.84 0.69 5.76
C THR A 100 -7.85 -0.76 6.22
N VAL A 101 -8.85 -1.54 5.81
CA VAL A 101 -8.91 -2.98 6.08
C VAL A 101 -7.69 -3.69 5.48
N ALA A 102 -7.28 -3.36 4.24
CA ALA A 102 -6.07 -3.89 3.64
C ALA A 102 -4.83 -3.60 4.50
N SER A 103 -4.68 -2.38 4.98
CA SER A 103 -3.55 -1.99 5.85
C SER A 103 -3.57 -2.74 7.19
N ILE A 104 -4.75 -3.02 7.75
CA ILE A 104 -4.89 -3.86 8.95
C ILE A 104 -4.50 -5.31 8.67
N LEU A 105 -4.86 -5.85 7.50
CA LEU A 105 -4.46 -7.20 7.07
C LEU A 105 -2.93 -7.31 6.98
N LEU A 106 -2.25 -6.27 6.49
CA LEU A 106 -0.79 -6.21 6.50
C LEU A 106 -0.23 -6.29 7.93
N VAL A 107 -0.77 -5.49 8.86
CA VAL A 107 -0.35 -5.53 10.28
C VAL A 107 -0.60 -6.92 10.87
N ALA A 108 -1.75 -7.53 10.62
CA ALA A 108 -2.08 -8.87 11.11
C ALA A 108 -1.11 -9.93 10.56
N SER A 109 -0.77 -9.84 9.27
CA SER A 109 0.19 -10.73 8.61
C SER A 109 1.57 -10.65 9.24
N ILE A 110 2.05 -9.45 9.56
CA ILE A 110 3.39 -9.22 10.10
C ILE A 110 3.46 -9.50 11.61
N ALA A 111 2.38 -9.26 12.35
CA ALA A 111 2.34 -9.41 13.80
C ALA A 111 2.63 -10.85 14.25
N VAL A 112 2.25 -11.82 13.43
CA VAL A 112 2.53 -13.24 13.72
C VAL A 112 3.94 -13.66 13.30
N LEU A 113 4.59 -12.96 12.36
CA LEU A 113 5.82 -13.42 11.73
C LEU A 113 7.00 -13.42 12.70
N GLY A 114 7.77 -14.50 12.81
CA GLY A 114 9.02 -14.52 13.59
C GLY A 114 9.73 -15.87 13.64
N GLU A 115 10.91 -15.90 14.23
CA GLU A 115 11.75 -17.12 14.31
C GLU A 115 11.06 -18.30 15.01
N HIS A 116 10.12 -18.04 15.93
CA HIS A 116 9.28 -19.08 16.55
C HIS A 116 8.45 -19.89 15.55
N MET A 117 8.27 -19.38 14.32
CA MET A 117 7.60 -20.09 13.21
C MET A 117 8.52 -21.08 12.47
N VAL A 118 9.78 -21.20 12.87
CA VAL A 118 10.79 -22.11 12.32
C VAL A 118 11.00 -23.22 13.36
N PRO A 119 10.30 -24.39 13.31
CA PRO A 119 9.88 -25.14 12.13
C PRO A 119 8.43 -24.90 11.68
N SER A 120 8.21 -24.83 10.35
CA SER A 120 6.89 -24.57 9.76
C SER A 120 5.85 -25.66 10.02
N ARG A 121 6.27 -26.88 10.38
CA ARG A 121 5.37 -28.01 10.67
C ARG A 121 4.56 -27.85 11.95
N ASP A 122 5.13 -27.20 12.97
CA ASP A 122 4.49 -27.04 14.27
C ASP A 122 3.56 -25.82 14.30
N HIS A 123 3.83 -24.84 13.43
CA HIS A 123 3.10 -23.58 13.35
C HIS A 123 2.39 -23.38 12.00
N LYS A 124 1.94 -24.47 11.36
CA LYS A 124 1.24 -24.43 10.06
C LYS A 124 0.07 -23.45 10.03
N PHE A 125 -0.66 -23.34 11.15
CA PHE A 125 -1.77 -22.40 11.25
C PHE A 125 -1.31 -20.95 11.13
N LEU A 126 -0.25 -20.56 11.85
CA LEU A 126 0.27 -19.19 11.81
C LEU A 126 0.86 -18.85 10.44
N TRP A 127 1.56 -19.79 9.80
CA TRP A 127 2.02 -19.63 8.41
C TRP A 127 0.86 -19.42 7.44
N ARG A 128 -0.19 -20.26 7.52
CA ARG A 128 -1.40 -20.08 6.69
C ARG A 128 -2.08 -18.74 6.94
N PHE A 129 -2.19 -18.32 8.20
CA PHE A 129 -2.77 -17.03 8.57
C PHE A 129 -1.96 -15.88 7.97
N HIS A 130 -0.63 -15.90 8.12
CA HIS A 130 0.28 -14.92 7.51
C HIS A 130 0.09 -14.85 5.99
N THR A 131 0.15 -15.99 5.30
CA THR A 131 0.03 -16.06 3.83
C THR A 131 -1.33 -15.54 3.36
N ILE A 132 -2.44 -15.98 3.96
CA ILE A 132 -3.78 -15.53 3.57
C ILE A 132 -3.92 -14.01 3.77
N THR A 133 -3.50 -13.49 4.92
CA THR A 133 -3.60 -12.06 5.21
C THR A 133 -2.69 -11.21 4.31
N ALA A 134 -1.48 -11.68 3.98
CA ALA A 134 -0.58 -11.03 3.02
C ALA A 134 -1.18 -10.98 1.60
N VAL A 135 -1.71 -12.11 1.12
CA VAL A 135 -2.36 -12.20 -0.20
C VAL A 135 -3.57 -11.26 -0.26
N LEU A 136 -4.44 -11.30 0.75
CA LEU A 136 -5.60 -10.40 0.82
C LEU A 136 -5.19 -8.93 0.88
N PHE A 137 -4.09 -8.59 1.56
CA PHE A 137 -3.54 -7.23 1.57
C PHE A 137 -3.14 -6.77 0.16
N PHE A 138 -2.34 -7.56 -0.56
CA PHE A 138 -1.90 -7.20 -1.92
C PHE A 138 -3.07 -7.09 -2.90
N LEU A 139 -3.98 -8.06 -2.88
CA LEU A 139 -5.17 -8.05 -3.74
C LEU A 139 -6.06 -6.84 -3.47
N THR A 140 -6.39 -6.59 -2.21
CA THR A 140 -7.28 -5.48 -1.83
C THR A 140 -6.63 -4.13 -2.14
N THR A 141 -5.32 -4.00 -1.91
CA THR A 141 -4.56 -2.78 -2.21
C THR A 141 -4.54 -2.50 -3.71
N ALA A 142 -4.21 -3.50 -4.54
CA ALA A 142 -4.22 -3.38 -5.99
C ALA A 142 -5.61 -3.00 -6.52
N ILE A 143 -6.67 -3.67 -6.03
CA ILE A 143 -8.06 -3.31 -6.39
C ILE A 143 -8.36 -1.87 -6.03
N CYS A 144 -7.99 -1.41 -4.82
CA CYS A 144 -8.22 -0.03 -4.41
C CYS A 144 -7.48 0.97 -5.33
N GLN A 145 -6.23 0.68 -5.69
CA GLN A 145 -5.42 1.54 -6.58
C GLN A 145 -5.99 1.56 -8.01
N ILE A 146 -6.46 0.43 -8.54
CA ILE A 146 -7.15 0.33 -9.84
C ILE A 146 -8.46 1.14 -9.81
N VAL A 147 -9.31 0.93 -8.81
CA VAL A 147 -10.60 1.64 -8.68
C VAL A 147 -10.37 3.14 -8.52
N MET A 148 -9.38 3.56 -7.72
CA MET A 148 -8.99 4.96 -7.58
C MET A 148 -8.61 5.55 -8.95
N THR A 149 -7.71 4.89 -9.68
CA THR A 149 -7.25 5.36 -10.99
C THR A 149 -8.39 5.48 -11.99
N TRP A 150 -9.27 4.48 -12.03
CA TRP A 150 -10.43 4.48 -12.91
C TRP A 150 -11.39 5.63 -12.59
N ARG A 151 -11.72 5.82 -11.30
CA ARG A 151 -12.56 6.94 -10.86
C ARG A 151 -11.92 8.31 -11.14
N MET A 152 -10.61 8.46 -10.90
CA MET A 152 -9.90 9.69 -11.25
C MET A 152 -9.99 9.99 -12.76
N ARG A 153 -9.94 8.97 -13.63
CA ARG A 153 -10.11 9.17 -15.07
C ARG A 153 -11.53 9.64 -15.42
N GLN A 154 -12.55 9.07 -14.77
CA GLN A 154 -13.94 9.52 -14.93
C GLN A 154 -14.11 10.97 -14.48
N LEU A 155 -13.62 11.34 -13.30
CA LEU A 155 -13.68 12.73 -12.81
C LEU A 155 -12.96 13.71 -13.74
N GLN A 156 -11.82 13.31 -14.30
CA GLN A 156 -11.11 14.14 -15.28
C GLN A 156 -11.95 14.40 -16.54
N GLN A 157 -12.74 13.43 -16.98
CA GLN A 157 -13.64 13.59 -18.13
C GLN A 157 -14.89 14.41 -17.77
N GLU A 158 -15.50 14.14 -16.62
CA GLU A 158 -16.72 14.81 -16.16
C GLU A 158 -16.50 16.30 -15.83
N LEU A 159 -15.39 16.61 -15.15
CA LEU A 159 -15.09 17.96 -14.67
C LEU A 159 -14.13 18.73 -15.60
N ASN A 160 -13.65 18.09 -16.67
CA ASN A 160 -12.64 18.64 -17.58
C ASN A 160 -11.36 19.17 -16.86
N ILE A 161 -10.97 18.49 -15.77
CA ILE A 161 -9.78 18.82 -14.97
C ILE A 161 -8.60 17.93 -15.36
N LYS A 162 -7.37 18.44 -15.23
CA LYS A 162 -6.15 17.67 -15.50
C LYS A 162 -5.52 17.18 -14.20
N PHE A 163 -5.48 15.86 -13.99
CA PHE A 163 -4.66 15.25 -12.93
C PHE A 163 -3.22 15.04 -13.39
N SER A 164 -2.26 15.24 -12.50
CA SER A 164 -0.85 15.06 -12.83
C SER A 164 -0.52 13.57 -12.93
N GLY A 165 0.07 13.16 -14.06
CA GLY A 165 0.61 11.80 -14.21
C GLY A 165 -0.43 10.68 -14.16
N ILE A 166 -1.67 10.93 -14.59
CA ILE A 166 -2.74 9.90 -14.61
C ILE A 166 -2.35 8.66 -15.42
N VAL A 167 -1.61 8.83 -16.53
CA VAL A 167 -1.10 7.73 -17.36
C VAL A 167 -0.14 6.86 -16.55
N PHE A 168 0.75 7.48 -15.77
CA PHE A 168 1.68 6.75 -14.93
C PHE A 168 0.97 5.93 -13.84
N LYS A 169 -0.09 6.50 -13.23
CA LYS A 169 -0.97 5.75 -12.31
C LYS A 169 -1.61 4.52 -12.97
N GLN A 170 -2.10 4.68 -14.20
CA GLN A 170 -2.69 3.59 -14.99
C GLN A 170 -1.68 2.50 -15.31
N VAL A 171 -0.47 2.87 -15.74
CA VAL A 171 0.59 1.89 -16.02
C VAL A 171 0.89 1.06 -14.77
N LEU A 172 1.08 1.69 -13.60
CA LEU A 172 1.34 0.97 -12.36
C LEU A 172 0.18 0.04 -11.97
N ALA A 173 -1.07 0.52 -12.07
CA ALA A 173 -2.26 -0.27 -11.76
C ALA A 173 -2.44 -1.47 -12.73
N VAL A 174 -2.16 -1.28 -14.02
CA VAL A 174 -2.21 -2.35 -15.02
C VAL A 174 -1.10 -3.37 -14.78
N LEU A 175 0.13 -2.93 -14.48
CA LEU A 175 1.23 -3.85 -14.17
C LEU A 175 0.92 -4.72 -12.94
N GLN A 176 0.32 -4.15 -11.89
CA GLN A 176 -0.14 -4.93 -10.74
C GLN A 176 -1.21 -5.95 -11.13
N LEU A 177 -2.20 -5.55 -11.92
CA LEU A 177 -3.24 -6.46 -12.39
C LEU A 177 -2.65 -7.62 -13.21
N LEU A 178 -1.73 -7.31 -14.13
CA LEU A 178 -1.05 -8.33 -14.93
C LEU A 178 -0.25 -9.31 -14.07
N LEU A 179 0.46 -8.82 -13.05
CA LEU A 179 1.18 -9.69 -12.10
C LEU A 179 0.25 -10.58 -11.27
N ILE A 180 -0.86 -10.03 -10.78
CA ILE A 180 -1.86 -10.81 -10.02
C ILE A 180 -2.50 -11.88 -10.91
N LEU A 181 -2.86 -11.53 -12.14
CA LEU A 181 -3.42 -12.48 -13.10
C LEU A 181 -2.40 -13.56 -13.47
N TRP A 182 -1.14 -13.19 -13.69
CA TRP A 182 -0.06 -14.13 -13.96
C TRP A 182 0.14 -15.12 -12.81
N LEU A 183 0.18 -14.65 -11.55
CA LEU A 183 0.24 -15.52 -10.38
C LEU A 183 -1.00 -16.41 -10.25
N ALA A 184 -2.19 -15.87 -10.50
CA ALA A 184 -3.42 -16.65 -10.46
C ALA A 184 -3.40 -17.79 -11.49
N VAL A 185 -2.90 -17.54 -12.70
CA VAL A 185 -2.71 -18.58 -13.73
C VAL A 185 -1.75 -19.66 -13.23
N ILE A 186 -0.58 -19.27 -12.71
CA ILE A 186 0.40 -20.25 -12.16
C ILE A 186 -0.24 -21.12 -11.07
N MET A 187 -0.97 -20.51 -10.15
CA MET A 187 -1.63 -21.23 -9.04
C MET A 187 -2.79 -22.12 -9.49
N ILE A 188 -3.60 -21.67 -10.45
CA ILE A 188 -4.78 -22.43 -10.93
C ILE A 188 -4.35 -23.64 -11.77
N PHE A 189 -3.32 -23.48 -12.61
CA PHE A 189 -2.84 -24.52 -13.50
C PHE A 189 -1.72 -25.37 -12.90
N ASP A 190 -1.39 -25.16 -11.62
CA ASP A 190 -0.32 -25.85 -10.89
C ASP A 190 0.99 -25.90 -11.70
N LEU A 191 1.34 -24.76 -12.32
CA LEU A 191 2.53 -24.66 -13.14
C LEU A 191 3.75 -24.70 -12.22
N ASN A 192 4.32 -25.89 -12.04
CA ASN A 192 5.44 -26.12 -11.16
C ASN A 192 6.67 -25.35 -11.67
N THR A 193 6.84 -24.13 -11.16
CA THR A 193 7.88 -23.18 -11.53
C THR A 193 8.44 -22.57 -10.25
N ASP A 194 9.74 -22.69 -10.06
CA ASP A 194 10.44 -22.15 -8.88
C ASP A 194 10.73 -20.66 -9.07
N GLY A 195 10.41 -19.81 -8.08
CA GLY A 195 10.73 -18.38 -8.10
C GLY A 195 9.63 -17.36 -8.50
N PRO A 196 8.54 -17.70 -9.24
CA PRO A 196 7.51 -16.71 -9.62
C PRO A 196 6.84 -15.99 -8.46
N ILE A 197 6.58 -16.71 -7.35
CA ILE A 197 5.91 -16.15 -6.18
C ILE A 197 6.81 -15.12 -5.52
N GLU A 198 8.09 -15.47 -5.35
CA GLU A 198 9.14 -14.61 -4.82
C GLU A 198 9.24 -13.34 -5.66
N ILE A 199 9.49 -13.49 -6.96
CA ILE A 199 9.62 -12.36 -7.90
C ILE A 199 8.38 -11.45 -7.84
N ALA A 200 7.19 -12.04 -7.88
CA ALA A 200 5.96 -11.27 -7.88
C ALA A 200 5.72 -10.51 -6.57
N GLU A 201 6.09 -11.07 -5.42
CA GLU A 201 5.97 -10.38 -4.13
C GLU A 201 6.78 -9.07 -4.13
N TRP A 202 8.04 -9.14 -4.59
CA TRP A 202 8.92 -7.98 -4.70
C TRP A 202 8.39 -6.92 -5.68
N TRP A 203 7.89 -7.35 -6.83
CA TRP A 203 7.29 -6.42 -7.80
C TRP A 203 5.97 -5.82 -7.32
N LEU A 204 5.08 -6.61 -6.72
CA LEU A 204 3.80 -6.13 -6.20
C LEU A 204 4.00 -5.10 -5.08
N ALA A 205 4.93 -5.36 -4.15
CA ALA A 205 5.31 -4.40 -3.12
C ALA A 205 5.84 -3.11 -3.74
N SER A 206 6.78 -3.23 -4.70
CA SER A 206 7.42 -2.09 -5.35
C SER A 206 6.42 -1.23 -6.13
N LEU A 207 5.57 -1.85 -6.95
CA LEU A 207 4.56 -1.14 -7.73
C LEU A 207 3.51 -0.47 -6.83
N SER A 208 3.08 -1.16 -5.76
CA SER A 208 2.13 -0.60 -4.79
C SER A 208 2.69 0.63 -4.09
N SER A 209 3.96 0.57 -3.67
CA SER A 209 4.66 1.71 -3.07
C SER A 209 4.83 2.86 -4.05
N LEU A 210 5.30 2.60 -5.28
CA LEU A 210 5.45 3.63 -6.32
C LEU A 210 4.12 4.30 -6.68
N TYR A 211 3.01 3.56 -6.64
CA TYR A 211 1.68 4.11 -6.87
C TYR A 211 1.36 5.22 -5.86
N PHE A 212 1.71 5.09 -4.58
CA PHE A 212 1.50 6.15 -3.59
C PHE A 212 2.24 7.45 -3.96
N GLY A 213 3.46 7.32 -4.47
CA GLY A 213 4.30 8.44 -4.91
C GLY A 213 3.69 9.26 -6.06
N THR A 214 2.79 8.69 -6.85
CA THR A 214 2.16 9.39 -7.97
C THR A 214 1.32 10.60 -7.56
N THR A 215 0.79 10.60 -6.32
CA THR A 215 0.00 11.70 -5.75
C THR A 215 0.84 12.87 -5.26
N TRP A 216 2.16 12.71 -5.17
CA TRP A 216 3.09 13.75 -4.73
C TRP A 216 2.90 15.07 -5.50
N ARG A 217 2.73 14.98 -6.83
CA ARG A 217 2.54 16.15 -7.70
C ARG A 217 1.12 16.70 -7.60
N ASP A 218 0.12 15.84 -7.48
CA ASP A 218 -1.28 16.25 -7.31
C ASP A 218 -1.50 17.06 -6.02
N TRP A 219 -0.70 16.77 -4.98
CA TRP A 219 -0.83 17.42 -3.67
C TRP A 219 0.07 18.65 -3.48
N LYS A 220 0.61 19.22 -4.56
CA LYS A 220 1.47 20.43 -4.48
C LYS A 220 0.71 21.62 -3.86
N GLU A 221 -0.53 21.81 -4.28
CA GLU A 221 -1.36 22.93 -3.81
C GLU A 221 -2.37 22.50 -2.72
N PHE A 222 -2.66 21.20 -2.63
CA PHE A 222 -3.56 20.68 -1.61
C PHE A 222 -3.01 20.87 -0.19
N ARG A 223 -3.86 21.42 0.70
CA ARG A 223 -3.59 21.55 2.13
C ARG A 223 -4.67 20.81 2.90
N LEU A 224 -4.26 19.99 3.85
CA LEU A 224 -5.18 19.28 4.73
C LEU A 224 -5.70 20.26 5.79
N THR A 225 -6.81 20.94 5.52
CA THR A 225 -7.45 21.87 6.46
C THR A 225 -8.54 21.14 7.24
N ARG A 226 -8.59 21.36 8.55
CA ARG A 226 -9.76 20.99 9.36
C ARG A 226 -10.92 21.86 8.87
N ARG A 227 -11.94 21.27 8.24
CA ARG A 227 -13.25 21.94 8.14
C ARG A 227 -13.74 22.05 9.58
N GLU A 228 -13.51 23.18 10.22
CA GLU A 228 -14.30 23.53 11.39
C GLU A 228 -15.75 23.54 10.92
N LYS A 229 -16.58 22.68 11.52
CA LYS A 229 -18.02 22.89 11.49
C LYS A 229 -18.22 24.25 12.18
N GLY A 230 -18.30 25.31 11.38
CA GLY A 230 -18.85 26.58 11.83
C GLY A 230 -20.34 26.37 12.02
N ASP A 231 -20.72 25.78 13.16
CA ASP A 231 -22.06 25.98 13.69
C ASP A 231 -22.13 27.45 14.11
N GLY A 232 -23.05 28.18 13.47
CA GLY A 232 -23.16 29.61 13.55
C GLY A 232 -23.38 30.11 14.97
N ILE A 233 -22.54 31.03 15.42
CA ILE A 233 -22.83 31.95 16.51
C ILE A 233 -22.28 33.32 16.10
N HIS A 234 -23.14 34.33 16.27
CA HIS A 234 -22.96 35.79 16.06
C HIS A 234 -23.36 36.37 14.70
N ALA A 235 -24.67 36.49 14.50
CA ALA A 235 -25.27 37.72 13.98
C ALA A 235 -26.69 37.88 14.55
N GLN A 236 -26.80 38.21 15.83
CA GLN A 236 -27.98 38.86 16.38
C GLN A 236 -27.51 40.05 17.22
N GLU A 237 -28.19 41.19 17.01
CA GLU A 237 -28.22 42.43 17.82
C GLU A 237 -27.15 43.52 17.59
N ALA A 238 -27.54 44.51 16.77
CA ALA A 238 -27.41 45.99 16.93
C ALA A 238 -27.52 46.58 15.51
N SER A 239 -28.44 47.44 15.10
CA SER A 239 -29.15 48.59 15.72
C SER A 239 -30.43 48.83 14.91
N VAL A 240 -31.60 49.03 15.55
CA VAL A 240 -32.26 50.34 15.74
C VAL A 240 -32.07 51.31 14.58
#